data_AF-A0A534NKP5-F1
#
_entry.id   AF-A0A534NKP5-F1
#
_cell.length_a   1.000
_cell.length_b   1.000
_cell.length_c   1.000
_cell.angle_alpha   90.00
_cell.angle_beta   90.00
_cell.angle_gamma   90.00
#
_symmetry.space_group_name_H-M   'P 1'
#
loop_
_entity.id
_entity.type
_entity.pdbx_description
1 polymer ?
#
loop_
_entity_poly.entity_id
_entity_poly.type
_entity_poly.pdbx_seq_one_letter_code
_entity_poly.pdbx_strand_id
1 'polypeptide(L)'
;MAVGLALAGCKTGSQAQQSPLSLRAGDQVAVVDGKPVTYGDVEKEQGGKLKQAEVKALTDLYDARRGAIDEMITKRLLEEESKTKGKTVDQWYQTDFLQSLPAPSETELKQLYEQHKGEVGGQSYEQVHDRLVQFMKQQKSREQLTAYLDQLKQKHGVQITLAPPNLPRVEVAAKGPSRGPDNAAVTIVEFSDFQCPFC
;
A
#
# COMPACT_ATOMS: atom_id res chain seq x y z
N MET A 1 -24.40 -63.23 -15.23
CA MET A 1 -25.05 -62.03 -15.78
C MET A 1 -24.70 -60.87 -14.87
N ALA A 2 -24.20 -59.78 -15.47
CA ALA A 2 -23.44 -58.73 -14.81
C ALA A 2 -24.32 -57.73 -14.04
N VAL A 3 -23.90 -57.39 -12.82
CA VAL A 3 -24.43 -56.24 -12.07
C VAL A 3 -23.49 -55.06 -12.35
N GLY A 4 -24.00 -54.09 -13.10
CA GLY A 4 -23.26 -52.90 -13.53
C GLY A 4 -23.06 -51.91 -12.39
N LEU A 5 -21.81 -51.52 -12.18
CA LEU A 5 -21.40 -50.44 -11.28
C LEU A 5 -21.62 -49.10 -12.00
N ALA A 6 -22.58 -48.29 -11.55
CA ALA A 6 -22.77 -46.93 -12.04
C ALA A 6 -21.92 -45.97 -11.20
N LEU A 7 -20.76 -45.56 -11.72
CA LEU A 7 -19.95 -44.47 -11.17
C LEU A 7 -20.57 -43.14 -11.62
N ALA A 8 -21.27 -42.46 -10.71
CA ALA A 8 -21.68 -41.07 -10.89
C ALA A 8 -20.44 -40.17 -10.79
N GLY A 9 -19.90 -39.75 -11.94
CA GLY A 9 -18.84 -38.77 -12.02
C GLY A 9 -19.37 -37.37 -11.71
N CYS A 10 -19.06 -36.84 -10.53
CA CYS A 10 -19.18 -35.41 -10.26
C CYS A 10 -18.23 -34.65 -11.17
N LYS A 11 -18.77 -33.98 -12.19
CA LYS A 11 -18.07 -32.91 -12.91
C LYS A 11 -17.93 -31.72 -11.96
N THR A 12 -16.86 -31.69 -11.17
CA THR A 12 -16.38 -30.46 -10.55
C THR A 12 -15.79 -29.58 -11.65
N GLY A 13 -16.67 -28.86 -12.34
CA GLY A 13 -16.27 -27.69 -13.11
C GLY A 13 -15.70 -26.69 -12.12
N SER A 14 -14.38 -26.52 -12.15
CA SER A 14 -13.70 -25.44 -11.45
C SER A 14 -14.17 -24.13 -12.07
N GLN A 15 -15.30 -23.60 -11.60
CA GLN A 15 -15.62 -22.21 -11.77
C GLN A 15 -14.58 -21.46 -10.95
N ALA A 16 -13.59 -20.89 -11.64
CA ALA A 16 -12.69 -19.91 -11.06
C ALA A 16 -13.56 -18.93 -10.29
N GLN A 17 -13.44 -18.95 -8.97
CA GLN A 17 -14.22 -18.13 -8.06
C GLN A 17 -13.95 -16.68 -8.44
N GLN A 18 -14.88 -16.08 -9.18
CA GLN A 18 -14.81 -14.67 -9.51
C GLN A 18 -14.84 -13.92 -8.18
N SER A 19 -13.90 -13.00 -8.02
CA SER A 19 -13.95 -12.07 -6.89
C SER A 19 -15.35 -11.46 -6.84
N PRO A 20 -16.00 -11.36 -5.66
CA PRO A 20 -17.37 -10.85 -5.54
C PRO A 20 -17.52 -9.40 -6.01
N LEU A 21 -16.40 -8.72 -6.30
CA LEU A 21 -16.32 -7.37 -6.84
C LEU A 21 -16.23 -7.32 -8.38
N SER A 22 -16.14 -8.46 -9.07
CA SER A 22 -15.94 -8.50 -10.52
C SER A 22 -17.25 -8.68 -11.27
N LEU A 23 -17.83 -7.57 -11.74
CA LEU A 23 -18.98 -7.54 -12.63
C LEU A 23 -18.51 -7.53 -14.10
N ARG A 24 -19.17 -8.32 -14.95
CA ARG A 24 -18.96 -8.30 -16.40
C ARG A 24 -20.03 -7.43 -17.06
N ALA A 25 -19.69 -6.81 -18.19
CA ALA A 25 -20.63 -5.98 -18.95
C ALA A 25 -21.96 -6.68 -19.29
N GLY A 26 -21.95 -8.00 -19.51
CA GLY A 26 -23.16 -8.77 -19.81
C GLY A 26 -23.98 -9.22 -18.58
N ASP A 27 -23.48 -8.99 -17.36
CA ASP A 27 -24.18 -9.41 -16.16
C ASP A 27 -25.44 -8.54 -15.97
N GLN A 28 -26.59 -9.18 -15.78
CA GLN A 28 -27.83 -8.47 -15.47
C GLN A 28 -27.78 -7.96 -14.03
N VAL A 29 -27.87 -6.64 -13.85
CA VAL A 29 -27.76 -5.98 -12.54
C VAL A 29 -29.08 -5.39 -12.06
N ALA A 30 -30.04 -5.16 -12.96
CA ALA A 30 -31.39 -4.72 -12.62
C ALA A 30 -32.41 -5.13 -13.70
N VAL A 31 -33.69 -4.91 -13.42
CA VAL A 31 -34.81 -5.02 -14.37
C VAL A 31 -35.70 -3.79 -14.22
N VAL A 32 -36.06 -3.16 -15.33
CA VAL A 32 -37.00 -2.03 -15.38
C VAL A 32 -38.08 -2.35 -16.40
N ASP A 33 -39.35 -2.37 -15.97
CA ASP A 33 -40.51 -2.73 -16.82
C ASP A 33 -40.35 -4.06 -17.58
N GLY A 34 -39.77 -5.06 -16.93
CA GLY A 34 -39.51 -6.37 -17.53
C GLY A 34 -38.33 -6.41 -18.51
N LYS A 35 -37.63 -5.28 -18.75
CA LYS A 35 -36.42 -5.22 -19.56
C LYS A 35 -35.18 -5.34 -18.68
N PRO A 36 -34.22 -6.23 -18.99
CA PRO A 36 -32.99 -6.34 -18.22
C PRO A 36 -32.10 -5.12 -18.42
N VAL A 37 -31.50 -4.64 -17.33
CA VAL A 37 -30.40 -3.67 -17.34
C VAL A 37 -29.12 -4.44 -17.05
N THR A 38 -28.14 -4.33 -17.95
CA THR A 38 -26.85 -4.98 -17.79
C THR A 38 -25.84 -4.05 -17.12
N TYR A 39 -24.78 -4.61 -16.53
CA TYR A 39 -23.70 -3.79 -15.98
C TYR A 39 -23.07 -2.89 -17.04
N GLY A 40 -22.97 -3.38 -18.29
CA GLY A 40 -22.47 -2.60 -19.41
C GLY A 40 -23.34 -1.39 -19.74
N ASP A 41 -24.63 -1.41 -19.41
CA ASP A 41 -25.50 -0.24 -19.55
C ASP A 41 -25.20 0.79 -18.45
N VAL A 42 -24.92 0.33 -17.22
CA VAL A 42 -24.48 1.22 -16.12
C VAL A 42 -23.10 1.83 -16.42
N GLU A 43 -22.18 1.06 -17.00
CA GLU A 43 -20.86 1.57 -17.43
C GLU A 43 -20.97 2.63 -18.53
N LYS A 44 -21.94 2.52 -19.45
CA LYS A 44 -22.17 3.58 -20.45
C LYS A 44 -22.63 4.89 -19.82
N GLU A 45 -23.45 4.82 -18.77
CA GLU A 45 -23.99 6.01 -18.11
C GLU A 45 -23.03 6.64 -17.09
N GLN A 46 -22.31 5.82 -16.30
CA GLN A 46 -21.50 6.27 -15.16
C GLN A 46 -20.05 5.75 -15.19
N GLY A 47 -19.56 5.25 -16.33
CA GLY A 47 -18.30 4.52 -16.44
C GLY A 47 -17.08 5.27 -15.89
N GLY A 48 -17.00 6.59 -16.04
CA GLY A 48 -15.91 7.39 -15.47
C GLY A 48 -15.86 7.31 -13.93
N LYS A 49 -17.00 7.53 -13.27
CA LYS A 49 -17.11 7.46 -11.80
C LYS A 49 -16.91 6.04 -11.29
N LEU A 50 -17.47 5.04 -11.99
CA LEU A 50 -17.33 3.64 -11.62
C LEU A 50 -15.88 3.16 -11.72
N LYS A 51 -15.17 3.50 -12.81
CA LYS A 51 -13.74 3.20 -12.96
C LYS A 51 -12.90 3.88 -11.87
N GLN A 52 -13.20 5.13 -11.52
CA GLN A 52 -12.52 5.82 -10.41
C GLN A 52 -12.74 5.10 -9.08
N ALA A 53 -13.98 4.67 -8.80
CA ALA A 53 -14.30 3.91 -7.60
C ALA A 53 -13.60 2.54 -7.56
N GLU A 54 -13.54 1.84 -8.70
CA GLU A 54 -12.82 0.56 -8.82
C GLU A 54 -11.32 0.75 -8.62
N VAL A 55 -10.70 1.76 -9.26
CA VAL A 55 -9.29 2.09 -9.05
C VAL A 55 -9.01 2.35 -7.57
N LYS A 56 -9.86 3.13 -6.92
CA LYS A 56 -9.73 3.41 -5.48
C LYS A 56 -9.81 2.13 -4.66
N ALA A 57 -10.84 1.30 -4.87
CA ALA A 57 -11.03 0.06 -4.12
C ALA A 57 -9.86 -0.92 -4.30
N LEU A 58 -9.36 -1.07 -5.52
CA LEU A 58 -8.21 -1.94 -5.82
C LEU A 58 -6.92 -1.43 -5.20
N THR A 59 -6.70 -0.11 -5.21
CA THR A 59 -5.53 0.53 -4.59
C THR A 59 -5.58 0.37 -3.07
N ASP A 60 -6.70 0.75 -2.44
CA ASP A 60 -6.89 0.64 -0.99
C ASP A 60 -6.69 -0.81 -0.51
N LEU A 61 -7.21 -1.79 -1.26
CA LEU A 61 -7.06 -3.20 -0.94
C LEU A 61 -5.60 -3.67 -1.08
N TYR A 62 -4.90 -3.23 -2.12
CA TYR A 62 -3.49 -3.54 -2.30
C TYR A 62 -2.65 -2.95 -1.16
N ASP A 63 -2.88 -1.70 -0.80
CA ASP A 63 -2.15 -1.01 0.26
C ASP A 63 -2.40 -1.67 1.63
N ALA A 64 -3.65 -2.03 1.93
CA ALA A 64 -3.98 -2.75 3.15
C ALA A 64 -3.27 -4.12 3.23
N ARG A 65 -3.27 -4.87 2.13
CA ARG A 65 -2.55 -6.16 2.05
C ARG A 65 -1.05 -5.96 2.21
N ARG A 66 -0.50 -4.93 1.57
CA ARG A 66 0.92 -4.63 1.64
C ARG A 66 1.34 -4.27 3.06
N GLY A 67 0.59 -3.38 3.72
CA GLY A 67 0.81 -3.01 5.11
C GLY A 67 0.76 -4.21 6.05
N ALA A 68 -0.23 -5.10 5.90
CA ALA A 68 -0.33 -6.32 6.71
C ALA A 68 0.85 -7.28 6.49
N ILE A 69 1.34 -7.41 5.25
CA ILE A 69 2.54 -8.21 4.94
C ILE A 69 3.77 -7.59 5.61
N ASP A 70 3.94 -6.28 5.52
CA ASP A 70 5.07 -5.56 6.11
C ASP A 70 5.08 -5.65 7.66
N GLU A 71 3.90 -5.58 8.29
CA GLU A 71 3.74 -5.79 9.74
C GLU A 71 4.10 -7.22 10.15
N MET A 72 3.57 -8.22 9.44
CA MET A 72 3.87 -9.64 9.70
C MET A 72 5.37 -9.94 9.57
N ILE A 73 6.02 -9.40 8.54
CA ILE A 73 7.46 -9.56 8.33
C ILE A 73 8.23 -8.92 9.48
N THR A 74 7.89 -7.67 9.83
CA THR A 74 8.52 -6.94 10.94
C THR A 74 8.45 -7.74 12.24
N LYS A 75 7.25 -8.23 12.59
CA LYS A 75 7.04 -9.06 13.77
C LYS A 75 7.92 -10.31 13.75
N ARG A 76 7.93 -11.05 12.65
CA ARG A 76 8.73 -12.29 12.51
C ARG A 76 10.23 -12.03 12.63
N LEU A 77 10.73 -10.95 12.02
CA LEU A 77 12.15 -10.59 12.09
C LEU A 77 12.58 -10.22 13.51
N LEU A 78 11.78 -9.43 14.22
CA LEU A 78 12.06 -9.07 15.61
C LEU A 78 11.93 -10.25 16.57
N GLU A 79 10.94 -11.13 16.35
CA GLU A 79 10.81 -12.37 17.11
C GLU A 79 12.02 -13.28 16.91
N GLU A 80 12.51 -13.43 15.68
CA GLU A 80 13.68 -14.25 15.40
C GLU A 80 14.94 -13.66 16.05
N GLU A 81 15.19 -12.36 15.87
CA GLU A 81 16.35 -11.69 16.46
C GLU A 81 16.32 -11.74 17.99
N SER A 82 15.18 -11.45 18.62
CA SER A 82 15.05 -11.53 20.09
C SER A 82 15.22 -12.96 20.61
N LYS A 83 14.70 -13.97 19.90
CA LYS A 83 14.91 -15.39 20.23
C LYS A 83 16.38 -15.80 20.16
N THR A 84 17.15 -15.33 19.17
CA THR A 84 18.60 -15.63 19.09
C THR A 84 19.37 -15.13 20.30
N LYS A 85 18.82 -14.12 21.01
CA LYS A 85 19.35 -13.55 22.25
C LYS A 85 18.68 -14.08 23.52
N GLY A 86 17.79 -15.06 23.41
CA GLY A 86 17.06 -15.66 24.53
C GLY A 86 16.10 -14.70 25.24
N LYS A 87 15.57 -13.70 24.53
CA LYS A 87 14.67 -12.66 25.09
C LYS A 87 13.33 -12.63 24.36
N THR A 88 12.32 -12.05 24.99
CA THR A 88 11.11 -11.60 24.27
C THR A 88 11.43 -10.34 23.44
N VAL A 89 10.58 -10.01 22.47
CA VAL A 89 10.73 -8.77 21.67
C VAL A 89 10.78 -7.54 22.58
N ASP A 90 9.89 -7.45 23.57
CA ASP A 90 9.85 -6.33 24.52
C ASP A 90 11.11 -6.25 25.39
N GLN A 91 11.58 -7.38 25.90
CA GLN A 91 12.80 -7.43 26.71
C GLN A 91 14.03 -7.03 25.89
N TRP A 92 14.12 -7.54 24.66
CA TRP A 92 15.18 -7.16 23.72
C TRP A 92 15.11 -5.65 23.40
N TYR A 93 13.92 -5.13 23.14
CA TYR A 93 13.73 -3.72 22.82
C TYR A 93 14.21 -2.82 23.97
N GLN A 94 13.80 -3.14 25.20
CA GLN A 94 14.15 -2.36 26.38
C GLN A 94 15.62 -2.48 26.79
N THR A 95 16.21 -3.67 26.68
CA THR A 95 17.53 -3.95 27.28
C THR A 95 18.68 -4.01 26.28
N ASP A 96 18.43 -4.34 25.02
CA ASP A 96 19.45 -4.35 23.97
C ASP A 96 19.31 -3.10 23.10
N PHE A 97 18.15 -2.92 22.48
CA PHE A 97 17.96 -1.90 21.46
C PHE A 97 18.06 -0.50 22.05
N LEU A 98 17.20 -0.15 23.02
CA LEU A 98 17.20 1.20 23.62
C LEU A 98 18.53 1.55 24.30
N GLN A 99 19.23 0.57 24.88
CA GLN A 99 20.53 0.79 25.52
C GLN A 99 21.69 0.93 24.52
N SER A 100 21.54 0.38 23.31
CA SER A 100 22.52 0.54 22.23
C SER A 100 22.44 1.92 21.54
N LEU A 101 21.36 2.67 21.78
CA LEU A 101 21.16 3.97 21.14
C LEU A 101 22.15 5.01 21.68
N PRO A 102 22.80 5.79 20.81
CA PRO A 102 23.66 6.87 21.25
C PRO A 102 22.84 7.95 21.96
N ALA A 103 23.37 8.47 23.06
CA ALA A 103 22.77 9.62 23.74
C ALA A 103 22.76 10.85 22.80
N PRO A 104 21.71 11.70 22.84
CA PRO A 104 21.73 12.98 22.15
C PRO A 104 22.92 13.83 22.62
N SER A 105 23.66 14.41 21.67
CA SER A 105 24.77 15.32 22.00
C SER A 105 24.25 16.72 22.29
N GLU A 106 24.99 17.47 23.11
CA GLU A 106 24.68 18.88 23.43
C GLU A 106 24.58 19.77 22.19
N THR A 107 25.38 19.49 21.16
CA THR A 107 25.33 20.22 19.89
C THR A 107 24.00 20.00 19.18
N GLU A 108 23.54 18.75 19.09
CA GLU A 108 22.26 18.43 18.46
C GLU A 108 21.08 19.01 19.25
N LEU A 109 21.13 18.97 20.58
CA LEU A 109 20.08 19.54 21.44
C LEU A 109 19.97 21.06 21.28
N LYS A 110 21.10 21.77 21.21
CA LYS A 110 21.11 23.22 20.96
C LYS A 110 20.60 23.58 19.57
N GLN A 111 20.96 22.79 18.56
CA GLN A 111 20.45 22.97 17.20
C GLN A 111 18.94 22.77 17.13
N LEU A 112 18.43 21.72 17.78
CA LEU A 112 16.99 21.45 17.87
C LEU A 112 16.26 22.61 18.59
N TYR A 113 16.80 23.09 19.70
CA TYR A 113 16.24 24.24 20.41
C TYR A 113 16.16 25.49 19.52
N GLU A 114 17.23 25.81 18.79
CA GLU A 114 17.26 27.00 17.94
C GLU A 114 16.31 26.86 16.75
N GLN A 115 16.18 25.66 16.17
CA GLN A 115 15.21 25.38 15.10
C GLN A 115 13.75 25.50 15.55
N HIS A 116 13.45 25.12 16.80
CA HIS A 116 12.09 25.11 17.35
C HIS A 116 11.83 26.24 18.36
N LYS A 117 12.68 27.28 18.38
CA LYS A 117 12.64 28.37 19.37
C LYS A 117 11.32 29.14 19.38
N GLY A 118 10.67 29.25 18.22
CA GLY A 118 9.35 29.87 18.09
C GLY A 118 8.22 29.03 18.72
N GLU A 119 8.40 27.71 18.83
CA GLU A 119 7.40 26.77 19.36
C GLU A 119 7.49 26.58 20.88
N VAL A 120 8.66 26.85 21.47
CA VAL A 120 8.91 26.69 22.93
C VAL A 120 8.48 27.90 23.78
N GLY A 121 7.70 28.83 23.22
CA GLY A 121 6.99 29.86 23.98
C GLY A 121 7.89 30.81 24.79
N GLY A 122 9.14 31.02 24.37
CA GLY A 122 10.11 31.88 25.06
C GLY A 122 10.83 31.24 26.26
N GLN A 123 10.65 29.92 26.49
CA GLN A 123 11.42 29.19 27.50
C GLN A 123 12.90 29.08 27.10
N SER A 124 13.83 29.15 28.07
CA SER A 124 15.27 29.01 27.81
C SER A 124 15.66 27.57 27.50
N TYR A 125 16.83 27.38 26.88
CA TYR A 125 17.38 26.05 26.59
C TYR A 125 17.48 25.19 27.85
N GLU A 126 17.95 25.75 28.96
CA GLU A 126 18.08 25.06 30.25
C GLU A 126 16.72 24.58 30.78
N GLN A 127 15.66 25.37 30.57
CA GLN A 127 14.31 25.04 31.04
C GLN A 127 13.67 23.89 30.25
N VAL A 128 14.08 23.69 29.00
CA VAL A 128 13.52 22.65 28.12
C VAL A 128 14.50 21.51 27.83
N HIS A 129 15.72 21.55 28.36
CA HIS A 129 16.79 20.60 28.07
C HIS A 129 16.33 19.14 28.21
N ASP A 130 15.81 18.76 29.38
CA ASP A 130 15.35 17.39 29.63
C ASP A 130 14.22 16.95 28.67
N ARG A 131 13.36 17.89 28.29
CA ARG A 131 12.29 17.65 27.31
C ARG A 131 12.86 17.42 25.91
N LEU A 132 13.88 18.20 25.51
CA LEU A 132 14.58 18.02 24.24
C LEU A 132 15.35 16.69 24.23
N VAL A 133 15.98 16.30 25.34
CA VAL A 133 16.63 15.00 25.47
C VAL A 133 15.63 13.86 25.27
N GLN A 134 14.49 13.91 25.94
CA GLN A 134 13.41 12.92 25.80
C GLN A 134 12.91 12.84 24.34
N PHE A 135 12.63 13.99 23.74
CA PHE A 135 12.18 14.07 22.34
C PHE A 135 13.22 13.50 21.37
N MET A 136 14.49 13.89 21.49
CA MET A 136 15.57 13.39 20.65
C MET A 136 15.81 11.90 20.83
N LYS A 137 15.73 11.38 22.07
CA LYS A 137 15.81 9.93 22.32
C LYS A 137 14.68 9.20 21.60
N GLN A 138 13.45 9.72 21.68
CA GLN A 138 12.31 9.14 20.98
C GLN A 138 12.51 9.19 19.46
N GLN A 139 12.93 10.33 18.91
CA GLN A 139 13.19 10.49 17.48
C GLN A 139 14.27 9.50 16.99
N LYS A 140 15.44 9.51 17.64
CA LYS A 140 16.55 8.60 17.31
C LYS A 140 16.15 7.13 17.43
N SER A 141 15.37 6.77 18.46
CA SER A 141 14.90 5.38 18.61
C SER A 141 14.05 4.91 17.44
N ARG A 142 13.18 5.77 16.89
CA ARG A 142 12.32 5.43 15.73
C ARG A 142 13.14 5.30 14.45
N GLU A 143 14.07 6.22 14.23
CA GLU A 143 14.97 6.17 13.07
C GLU A 143 15.87 4.93 13.10
N GLN A 144 16.53 4.67 14.22
CA GLN A 144 17.42 3.52 14.37
C GLN A 144 16.66 2.20 14.29
N LEU A 145 15.41 2.12 14.77
CA LEU A 145 14.60 0.92 14.65
C LEU A 145 14.25 0.66 13.18
N THR A 146 13.94 1.70 12.43
CA THR A 146 13.64 1.61 11.00
C THR A 146 14.87 1.10 10.24
N ALA A 147 16.03 1.72 10.46
CA ALA A 147 17.30 1.28 9.86
C ALA A 147 17.65 -0.16 10.22
N TYR A 148 17.43 -0.54 11.48
CA TYR A 148 17.66 -1.90 11.96
C TYR A 148 16.73 -2.93 11.29
N LEU A 149 15.44 -2.62 11.16
CA LEU A 149 14.49 -3.47 10.45
C LEU A 149 14.86 -3.63 8.98
N ASP A 150 15.36 -2.57 8.33
CA ASP A 150 15.85 -2.66 6.95
C ASP A 150 17.08 -3.56 6.83
N GLN A 151 18.01 -3.47 7.79
CA GLN A 151 19.14 -4.40 7.87
C GLN A 151 18.68 -5.84 8.09
N LEU A 152 17.70 -6.08 8.96
CA LEU A 152 17.13 -7.42 9.15
C LEU A 152 16.45 -7.93 7.87
N LYS A 153 15.68 -7.10 7.19
CA LYS A 153 15.06 -7.46 5.91
C LYS A 153 16.11 -7.87 4.87
N GLN A 154 17.21 -7.13 4.78
CA GLN A 154 18.34 -7.46 3.88
C GLN A 154 19.03 -8.76 4.31
N LYS A 155 19.40 -8.89 5.60
CA LYS A 155 20.05 -10.07 6.18
C LYS A 155 19.26 -11.35 5.94
N HIS A 156 17.93 -11.28 6.04
CA HIS A 156 17.04 -12.41 5.85
C HIS A 156 16.53 -12.58 4.41
N GLY A 157 16.99 -11.74 3.46
CA GLY A 157 16.60 -11.84 2.06
C GLY A 157 15.09 -11.70 1.84
N VAL A 158 14.45 -10.80 2.59
CA VAL A 158 12.99 -10.60 2.49
C VAL A 158 12.62 -10.16 1.08
N GLN A 159 11.76 -10.96 0.44
CA GLN A 159 11.19 -10.67 -0.87
C GLN A 159 9.67 -10.65 -0.75
N ILE A 160 9.06 -9.56 -1.21
CA ILE A 160 7.60 -9.42 -1.22
C ILE A 160 7.12 -9.56 -2.66
N THR A 161 6.43 -10.65 -2.93
CA THR A 161 5.94 -11.04 -4.26
C THR A 161 4.47 -10.67 -4.48
N LEU A 162 3.92 -9.75 -3.67
CA LEU A 162 2.56 -9.25 -3.84
C LEU A 162 2.46 -8.49 -5.17
N ALA A 163 1.69 -9.03 -6.11
CA ALA A 163 1.49 -8.38 -7.41
C ALA A 163 0.62 -7.12 -7.26
N PRO A 164 0.94 -6.03 -7.99
CA PRO A 164 0.10 -4.84 -8.04
C PRO A 164 -1.26 -5.17 -8.68
N PRO A 165 -2.32 -4.40 -8.35
CA PRO A 165 -3.62 -4.63 -8.94
C PRO A 165 -3.63 -4.27 -10.43
N ASN A 166 -4.41 -5.00 -11.22
CA ASN A 166 -4.73 -4.63 -12.59
C ASN A 166 -5.77 -3.51 -12.55
N LEU A 167 -5.33 -2.26 -12.68
CA LEU A 167 -6.23 -1.11 -12.67
C LEU A 167 -6.94 -0.96 -14.03
N PRO A 168 -8.25 -0.64 -14.04
CA PRO A 168 -8.96 -0.37 -15.28
C PRO A 168 -8.37 0.86 -15.98
N ARG A 169 -8.06 0.71 -17.27
CA ARG A 169 -7.52 1.80 -18.09
C ARG A 169 -8.66 2.63 -18.67
N VAL A 170 -8.41 3.93 -18.78
CA VAL A 170 -9.23 4.82 -19.59
C VAL A 170 -8.66 4.77 -21.00
N GLU A 171 -9.45 4.30 -21.96
CA GLU A 171 -9.09 4.46 -23.37
C GLU A 171 -9.20 5.93 -23.72
N VAL A 172 -8.06 6.51 -24.09
CA VAL A 172 -8.00 7.85 -24.65
C VAL A 172 -7.88 7.72 -26.16
N ALA A 173 -8.70 8.49 -26.88
CA ALA A 173 -8.64 8.49 -28.33
C ALA A 173 -7.32 9.14 -28.78
N ALA A 174 -6.44 8.38 -29.43
CA ALA A 174 -5.21 8.89 -30.04
C ALA A 174 -5.49 9.59 -31.38
N LYS A 175 -6.36 10.61 -31.36
CA LYS A 175 -6.73 11.38 -32.56
C LYS A 175 -5.90 12.65 -32.62
N GLY A 176 -5.00 12.76 -33.58
CA GLY A 176 -4.18 13.95 -33.79
C GLY A 176 -2.89 13.65 -34.56
N PRO A 177 -2.01 14.64 -34.73
CA PRO A 177 -0.67 14.43 -35.27
C PRO A 177 0.06 13.36 -34.44
N SER A 178 0.65 12.37 -35.10
CA SER A 178 1.39 11.30 -34.47
C SER A 178 2.84 11.29 -34.97
N ARG A 179 3.74 10.73 -34.15
CA ARG A 179 5.14 10.49 -34.52
C ARG A 179 5.51 9.05 -34.18
N GLY A 180 5.97 8.31 -35.18
CA GLY A 180 6.33 6.90 -35.06
C GLY A 180 5.42 6.00 -35.90
N PRO A 181 5.71 4.69 -35.94
CA PRO A 181 4.91 3.72 -36.68
C PRO A 181 3.60 3.39 -35.93
N ASP A 182 2.53 3.10 -36.67
CA ASP A 182 1.20 2.79 -36.11
C ASP A 182 1.20 1.53 -35.21
N ASN A 183 2.17 0.62 -35.41
CA ASN A 183 2.33 -0.61 -34.64
C ASN A 183 3.39 -0.52 -33.54
N ALA A 184 3.72 0.70 -33.07
CA ALA A 184 4.64 0.88 -31.96
C ALA A 184 4.17 0.10 -30.72
N ALA A 185 5.11 -0.57 -30.03
CA ALA A 185 4.81 -1.34 -28.83
C ALA A 185 4.34 -0.47 -27.64
N VAL A 186 4.64 0.83 -27.68
CA VAL A 186 4.24 1.82 -26.68
C VAL A 186 3.68 3.04 -27.41
N THR A 187 2.49 3.48 -27.01
CA THR A 187 1.85 4.71 -27.51
C THR A 187 1.69 5.68 -26.35
N ILE A 188 2.23 6.89 -26.48
CA ILE A 188 2.05 7.98 -25.52
C ILE A 188 1.08 8.98 -26.16
N VAL A 189 -0.02 9.27 -25.46
CA VAL A 189 -1.01 10.27 -25.88
C VAL A 189 -0.87 11.48 -24.97
N GLU A 190 -0.43 12.60 -25.54
CA GLU A 190 -0.39 13.89 -24.86
C GLU A 190 -1.71 14.63 -25.13
N PHE A 191 -2.34 15.13 -24.08
CA PHE A 191 -3.50 16.01 -24.18
C PHE A 191 -3.26 17.24 -23.31
N SER A 192 -3.63 18.41 -23.83
CA SER A 192 -3.64 19.67 -23.08
C SER A 192 -5.07 20.20 -23.07
N ASP A 193 -5.65 20.32 -21.89
CA ASP A 193 -6.95 20.95 -21.70
C ASP A 193 -6.73 22.44 -21.43
N PHE A 194 -7.02 23.29 -22.43
CA PHE A 194 -7.04 24.73 -22.24
C PHE A 194 -8.35 25.13 -21.56
N GLN A 195 -8.36 25.08 -20.23
CA GLN A 195 -9.40 25.75 -19.45
C GLN A 195 -9.22 27.26 -19.60
N CYS A 196 -9.98 27.87 -20.50
CA CYS A 196 -10.09 29.32 -20.60
C CYS A 196 -11.31 29.76 -19.75
N PRO A 197 -11.12 30.30 -18.53
CA PRO A 197 -12.22 30.61 -17.61
C PRO A 197 -13.06 31.84 -18.02
N PHE A 198 -12.83 32.41 -19.21
CA PHE A 198 -13.49 33.62 -19.71
C PHE A 198 -14.18 33.44 -21.08
N CYS A 199 -14.32 32.20 -21.57
CA CYS A 199 -15.05 31.88 -22.81
C CYS A 199 -16.54 31.67 -22.57
#